data_AF-T1AED6-F1
#
_entry.id   AF-T1AED6-F1
#
_cell.length_a   1.000
_cell.length_b   1.000
_cell.length_c   1.000
_cell.angle_alpha   90.00
_cell.angle_beta   90.00
_cell.angle_gamma   90.00
#
_symmetry.space_group_name_H-M   'P 1'
#
loop_
_entity.id
_entity.type
_entity.pdbx_description
1 polymer ?
#
loop_
_entity_poly.entity_id
_entity_poly.type
_entity_poly.pdbx_seq_one_letter_code
_entity_poly.pdbx_strand_id
1 'polypeptide(L)'
;SNLMQDLERQGVSRREFLAFCASMAAILGMPKAASAAIAKAVESEKRPILVWLEFQDCAGNTESFLRSGHPTVAQILLDTISLNYHETLMVAAGDQAEAALEDTVAKHKGEYIALVEGSIPGDIDSGYCTIGGRSALDIAREVWRGSGGDGRRGHLRNL
;
A
#
# COMPACT_ATOMS: atom_id res chain seq x y z
N SER A 1 10.70 -7.05 8.89
CA SER A 1 11.54 -8.14 8.35
C SER A 1 12.83 -7.51 7.85
N ASN A 2 14.00 -8.11 8.12
CA ASN A 2 15.26 -7.65 7.55
C ASN A 2 15.41 -8.37 6.20
N LEU A 3 15.47 -7.62 5.09
CA LEU A 3 15.54 -8.17 3.73
C LEU A 3 16.56 -9.31 3.58
N MET A 4 17.72 -9.19 4.24
CA MET A 4 18.77 -10.20 4.17
C MET A 4 18.34 -11.54 4.77
N GLN A 5 17.54 -11.54 5.84
CA GLN A 5 17.02 -12.76 6.45
C GLN A 5 15.97 -13.42 5.54
N ASP A 6 15.16 -12.63 4.83
CA ASP A 6 14.16 -13.15 3.91
C ASP A 6 14.78 -13.74 2.65
N LEU A 7 15.81 -13.08 2.10
CA LEU A 7 16.63 -13.59 1.00
C LEU A 7 17.35 -14.90 1.38
N GLU A 8 17.92 -14.97 2.59
CA GLU A 8 18.56 -16.18 3.10
C GLU A 8 17.56 -17.35 3.24
N ARG A 9 16.34 -17.09 3.72
CA ARG A 9 15.25 -18.09 3.76
C ARG A 9 14.86 -18.60 2.37
N GLN A 10 15.01 -17.77 1.35
CA GLN A 10 14.80 -18.14 -0.05
C GLN A 10 16.05 -18.73 -0.73
N GLY A 11 17.14 -18.96 0.02
CA GLY A 11 18.36 -19.58 -0.48
C GLY A 11 19.33 -18.63 -1.17
N VAL A 12 19.09 -17.31 -1.11
CA VAL A 12 19.99 -16.29 -1.66
C VAL A 12 20.98 -15.86 -0.59
N SER A 13 22.27 -16.12 -0.84
CA SER A 13 23.35 -15.72 0.05
C SER A 13 23.68 -14.23 -0.06
N ARG A 14 24.27 -13.65 0.99
CA ARG A 14 24.82 -12.27 0.98
C ARG A 14 25.76 -12.01 -0.20
N ARG A 15 26.52 -13.02 -0.63
CA ARG A 15 27.43 -12.89 -1.77
C ARG A 15 26.66 -12.74 -3.08
N GLU A 16 25.61 -13.52 -3.29
CA GLU A 16 24.76 -13.45 -4.49
C GLU A 16 24.00 -12.12 -4.54
N PHE A 17 23.50 -11.65 -3.40
CA PHE A 17 22.88 -10.33 -3.31
C PHE A 17 23.84 -9.19 -3.69
N LEU A 18 25.06 -9.18 -3.15
CA LEU A 18 26.06 -8.17 -3.51
C LEU A 18 26.50 -8.27 -4.98
N ALA A 19 26.59 -9.49 -5.53
CA ALA A 19 26.86 -9.71 -6.94
C ALA A 19 25.74 -9.15 -7.85
N PHE A 20 24.48 -9.30 -7.43
CA PHE A 20 23.33 -8.69 -8.10
C PHE A 20 23.43 -7.15 -8.08
N CYS A 21 23.70 -6.55 -6.93
CA CYS A 21 23.85 -5.09 -6.81
C CYS A 21 24.99 -4.54 -7.67
N ALA A 22 26.12 -5.27 -7.74
CA ALA A 22 27.23 -4.91 -8.62
C ALA A 22 26.85 -5.02 -10.11
N SER A 23 26.05 -6.02 -10.48
CA SER A 23 25.53 -6.18 -11.84
C SER A 23 24.59 -5.03 -12.21
N MET A 24 23.69 -4.65 -11.30
CA MET A 24 22.81 -3.49 -11.48
C MET A 24 23.58 -2.17 -11.64
N ALA A 25 24.61 -1.95 -10.82
CA ALA A 25 25.48 -0.77 -10.98
C ALA A 25 26.10 -0.72 -12.39
N ALA A 26 26.57 -1.86 -12.90
CA ALA A 26 27.16 -1.94 -14.24
C ALA A 26 26.12 -1.66 -15.35
N ILE A 27 24.92 -2.26 -15.25
CA ILE A 27 23.82 -2.05 -16.21
C ILE A 27 23.41 -0.58 -16.26
N LEU A 28 23.36 0.08 -15.10
CA LEU A 28 22.99 1.50 -14.98
C LEU A 28 24.16 2.46 -15.29
N GLY A 29 25.33 1.95 -15.72
CA GLY A 29 26.50 2.76 -16.04
C GLY A 29 27.12 3.47 -14.82
N MET A 30 26.87 2.98 -13.61
CA MET A 30 27.34 3.59 -12.37
C MET A 30 28.75 3.09 -11.98
N PRO A 31 29.54 3.90 -11.25
CA PRO A 31 30.84 3.46 -10.72
C PRO A 31 30.70 2.23 -9.82
N LYS A 32 31.73 1.37 -9.76
CA LYS A 32 31.72 0.16 -8.88
C LYS A 32 31.41 0.46 -7.41
N ALA A 33 31.79 1.64 -6.92
CA ALA A 33 31.48 2.10 -5.57
C ALA A 33 29.97 2.27 -5.31
N ALA A 34 29.14 2.42 -6.35
CA ALA A 34 27.69 2.55 -6.24
C ALA A 34 27.00 1.24 -5.84
N SER A 35 27.64 0.08 -6.01
CA SER A 35 27.08 -1.22 -5.60
C SER A 35 26.70 -1.26 -4.12
N ALA A 36 27.50 -0.63 -3.24
CA ALA A 36 27.20 -0.52 -1.82
C ALA A 36 26.02 0.42 -1.54
N ALA A 37 25.89 1.49 -2.33
CA ALA A 37 24.74 2.40 -2.23
C ALA A 37 23.45 1.73 -2.71
N ILE A 38 23.50 0.92 -3.77
CA ILE A 38 22.37 0.11 -4.26
C ILE A 38 21.98 -0.93 -3.22
N ALA A 39 22.95 -1.69 -2.68
CA ALA A 39 22.69 -2.68 -1.65
C ALA A 39 22.01 -2.05 -0.43
N LYS A 40 22.53 -0.91 0.04
CA LYS A 40 21.94 -0.17 1.16
C LYS A 40 20.53 0.33 0.85
N ALA A 41 20.31 0.88 -0.35
CA ALA A 41 18.99 1.36 -0.77
C ALA A 41 17.96 0.22 -0.76
N VAL A 42 18.32 -0.91 -1.35
CA VAL A 42 17.49 -2.13 -1.43
C VAL A 42 17.22 -2.71 -0.04
N GLU A 43 18.23 -2.78 0.84
CA GLU A 43 18.07 -3.21 2.24
C GLU A 43 17.21 -2.26 3.08
N SER A 44 17.21 -0.96 2.75
CA SER A 44 16.48 0.08 3.48
C SER A 44 15.07 0.35 2.96
N GLU A 45 14.68 -0.30 1.86
CA GLU A 45 13.40 -0.04 1.22
C GLU A 45 12.26 -0.41 2.17
N LYS A 46 11.32 0.52 2.35
CA LYS A 46 10.19 0.31 3.25
C LYS A 46 9.09 -0.41 2.48
N ARG A 47 8.36 -1.28 3.16
CA ARG A 47 7.17 -1.91 2.58
C ARG A 47 6.19 -0.82 2.11
N PRO A 48 5.69 -0.88 0.86
CA PRO A 48 4.71 0.07 0.37
C PRO A 48 3.52 0.16 1.32
N ILE A 49 3.09 1.38 1.62
CA ILE A 49 1.95 1.63 2.50
C ILE A 49 0.69 1.52 1.67
N LEU A 50 -0.27 0.73 2.13
CA LEU A 50 -1.57 0.55 1.50
C LEU A 50 -2.68 1.06 2.42
N VAL A 51 -3.53 1.92 1.85
CA VAL A 51 -4.82 2.32 2.41
C VAL A 51 -5.89 1.70 1.52
N TRP A 52 -6.60 0.71 2.04
CA TRP A 52 -7.67 -0.01 1.33
C TRP A 52 -9.00 0.45 1.91
N LEU A 53 -9.84 1.07 1.08
CA LEU A 53 -11.15 1.61 1.48
C LEU A 53 -12.26 0.70 0.94
N GLU A 54 -13.13 0.23 1.82
CA GLU A 54 -14.34 -0.52 1.46
C GLU A 54 -15.56 0.42 1.42
N PHE A 55 -16.19 0.59 0.25
CA PHE A 55 -17.38 1.44 0.10
C PHE A 55 -18.66 0.64 -0.18
N GLN A 56 -19.29 0.81 -1.35
CA GLN A 56 -20.43 -0.02 -1.75
C GLN A 56 -19.95 -1.38 -2.22
N ASP A 57 -19.41 -2.13 -1.27
CA ASP A 57 -18.74 -3.39 -1.48
C ASP A 57 -19.57 -4.58 -0.97
N CYS A 58 -19.28 -5.76 -1.53
CA CYS A 58 -19.83 -7.05 -1.12
C CYS A 58 -18.83 -7.94 -0.35
N ALA A 59 -17.65 -7.42 0.00
CA ALA A 59 -16.48 -8.09 0.56
C ALA A 59 -15.83 -9.13 -0.36
N GLY A 60 -16.28 -9.25 -1.61
CA GLY A 60 -15.80 -10.28 -2.54
C GLY A 60 -14.33 -10.11 -2.93
N ASN A 61 -13.81 -8.89 -3.05
CA ASN A 61 -12.40 -8.70 -3.39
C ASN A 61 -11.52 -8.97 -2.18
N THR A 62 -11.95 -8.53 -0.99
CA THR A 62 -11.33 -8.91 0.29
C THR A 62 -11.30 -10.42 0.50
N GLU A 63 -12.41 -11.13 0.27
CA GLU A 63 -12.46 -12.61 0.37
C GLU A 63 -11.53 -13.29 -0.64
N SER A 64 -11.47 -12.76 -1.86
CA SER A 64 -10.56 -13.23 -2.91
C SER A 64 -9.09 -13.02 -2.50
N PHE A 65 -8.77 -11.87 -1.92
CA PHE A 65 -7.46 -11.55 -1.37
C PHE A 65 -7.06 -12.52 -0.25
N LEU A 66 -7.98 -12.84 0.66
CA LEU A 66 -7.77 -13.84 1.71
C LEU A 66 -7.52 -15.25 1.18
N ARG A 67 -7.97 -15.55 -0.05
CA ARG A 67 -7.74 -16.82 -0.75
C ARG A 67 -6.45 -16.83 -1.57
N SER A 68 -5.63 -15.77 -1.56
CA SER A 68 -4.37 -15.75 -2.30
C SER A 68 -3.46 -16.92 -1.90
N GLY A 69 -2.97 -17.68 -2.88
CA GLY A 69 -2.16 -18.88 -2.66
C GLY A 69 -0.64 -18.64 -2.79
N HIS A 70 -0.21 -17.77 -3.72
CA HIS A 70 1.19 -17.55 -4.04
C HIS A 70 1.44 -16.10 -4.51
N PRO A 71 1.85 -15.18 -3.61
CA PRO A 71 2.07 -15.35 -2.17
C PRO A 71 0.78 -15.50 -1.35
N THR A 72 0.85 -16.10 -0.18
CA THR A 72 -0.28 -16.18 0.77
C THR A 72 -0.63 -14.81 1.36
N VAL A 73 -1.86 -14.63 1.84
CA VAL A 73 -2.27 -13.38 2.49
C VAL A 73 -1.38 -12.99 3.68
N ALA A 74 -0.97 -13.97 4.49
CA ALA A 74 -0.08 -13.72 5.62
C ALA A 74 1.29 -13.19 5.16
N GLN A 75 1.87 -13.76 4.10
CA GLN A 75 3.12 -13.26 3.52
C GLN A 75 2.93 -11.84 2.95
N ILE A 76 1.81 -11.56 2.29
CA ILE A 76 1.54 -10.22 1.77
C ILE A 76 1.50 -9.20 2.91
N LEU A 77 0.74 -9.47 3.97
CA LEU A 77 0.55 -8.55 5.10
C LEU A 77 1.82 -8.39 5.96
N LEU A 78 2.61 -9.44 6.13
CA LEU A 78 3.78 -9.43 7.01
C LEU A 78 5.08 -9.03 6.31
N ASP A 79 5.21 -9.33 5.02
CA ASP A 79 6.49 -9.22 4.30
C ASP A 79 6.42 -8.27 3.10
N THR A 80 5.26 -8.12 2.45
CA THR A 80 5.18 -7.35 1.19
C THR A 80 4.70 -5.91 1.39
N ILE A 81 3.61 -5.70 2.12
CA ILE A 81 2.99 -4.37 2.27
C ILE A 81 2.86 -3.97 3.74
N SER A 82 2.66 -2.68 3.97
CA SER A 82 2.15 -2.14 5.24
C SER A 82 0.68 -1.78 5.04
N LEU A 83 -0.23 -2.68 5.42
CA LEU A 83 -1.67 -2.42 5.38
C LEU A 83 -2.05 -1.57 6.58
N ASN A 84 -2.12 -0.25 6.38
CA ASN A 84 -2.34 0.69 7.47
C ASN A 84 -3.83 0.91 7.77
N TYR A 85 -4.71 0.67 6.79
CA TYR A 85 -6.14 0.79 6.94
C TYR A 85 -6.85 -0.18 5.98
N HIS A 86 -7.82 -0.93 6.52
CA HIS A 86 -8.68 -1.88 5.82
C HIS A 86 -9.77 -2.33 6.80
N GLU A 87 -11.03 -1.94 6.58
CA GLU A 87 -12.11 -2.10 7.55
C GLU A 87 -12.30 -3.55 8.03
N THR A 88 -12.23 -4.52 7.12
CA THR A 88 -12.44 -5.93 7.44
C THR A 88 -11.26 -6.60 8.16
N LEU A 89 -10.02 -6.20 7.85
CA LEU A 89 -8.81 -6.91 8.34
C LEU A 89 -8.11 -6.25 9.52
N MET A 90 -8.33 -4.95 9.73
CA MET A 90 -7.64 -4.22 10.79
C MET A 90 -8.16 -4.56 12.18
N VAL A 91 -7.30 -4.42 13.19
CA VAL A 91 -7.67 -4.69 14.60
C VAL A 91 -8.42 -3.52 15.23
N ALA A 92 -8.10 -2.28 14.83
CA ALA A 92 -8.73 -1.07 15.37
C ALA A 92 -10.15 -0.88 14.81
N ALA A 93 -11.03 -0.25 15.59
CA ALA A 93 -12.42 0.00 15.22
C ALA A 93 -12.90 1.36 15.73
N GLY A 94 -13.99 1.88 15.14
CA GLY A 94 -14.55 3.20 15.47
C GLY A 94 -13.49 4.30 15.36
N ASP A 95 -13.43 5.18 16.35
CA ASP A 95 -12.49 6.31 16.40
C ASP A 95 -11.02 5.89 16.21
N GLN A 96 -10.63 4.69 16.64
CA GLN A 96 -9.25 4.21 16.45
C GLN A 96 -8.96 3.87 14.99
N ALA A 97 -9.96 3.37 14.26
CA ALA A 97 -9.82 3.11 12.83
C ALA A 97 -9.77 4.42 12.04
N GLU A 98 -10.65 5.37 12.40
CA GLU A 98 -10.65 6.71 11.82
C GLU A 98 -9.31 7.42 12.04
N ALA A 99 -8.78 7.38 13.28
CA ALA A 99 -7.47 7.94 13.60
C ALA A 99 -6.34 7.26 12.81
N ALA A 100 -6.39 5.94 12.58
CA ALA A 100 -5.38 5.23 11.80
C ALA A 100 -5.35 5.67 10.32
N LEU A 101 -6.54 5.89 9.73
CA LEU A 101 -6.67 6.46 8.40
C LEU A 101 -6.11 7.88 8.34
N GLU A 102 -6.58 8.75 9.22
CA GLU A 102 -6.16 10.16 9.28
C GLU A 102 -4.64 10.30 9.49
N ASP A 103 -4.09 9.53 10.43
CA ASP A 103 -2.66 9.51 10.70
C ASP A 103 -1.87 9.06 9.47
N THR A 104 -2.35 8.04 8.75
CA THR A 104 -1.66 7.54 7.56
C THR A 104 -1.67 8.57 6.45
N VAL A 105 -2.84 9.16 6.16
CA VAL A 105 -2.99 10.21 5.14
C VAL A 105 -2.12 11.42 5.45
N ALA A 106 -2.03 11.82 6.73
CA ALA A 106 -1.25 12.97 7.16
C ALA A 106 0.27 12.71 7.14
N LYS A 107 0.72 11.56 7.68
CA LYS A 107 2.15 11.25 7.88
C LYS A 107 2.84 10.72 6.62
N HIS A 108 2.09 10.10 5.70
CA HIS A 108 2.64 9.44 4.51
C HIS A 108 2.17 10.06 3.19
N LYS A 109 1.88 11.36 3.22
CA LYS A 109 1.38 12.09 2.04
C LYS A 109 2.30 11.92 0.82
N GLY A 110 1.75 11.39 -0.27
CA GLY A 110 2.47 11.09 -1.51
C GLY A 110 3.28 9.79 -1.49
N GLU A 111 3.25 9.03 -0.39
CA GLU A 111 4.05 7.81 -0.19
C GLU A 111 3.22 6.54 -0.08
N TYR A 112 1.89 6.64 0.06
CA TYR A 112 0.99 5.48 0.15
C TYR A 112 0.18 5.27 -1.12
N ILE A 113 -0.24 4.01 -1.32
CA ILE A 113 -1.16 3.58 -2.36
C ILE A 113 -2.57 3.64 -1.79
N ALA A 114 -3.48 4.33 -2.48
CA ALA A 114 -4.90 4.31 -2.19
C ALA A 114 -5.58 3.26 -3.07
N LEU A 115 -6.29 2.32 -2.46
CA LEU A 115 -7.08 1.29 -3.12
C LEU A 115 -8.53 1.43 -2.68
N VAL A 116 -9.44 1.38 -3.65
CA VAL A 116 -10.87 1.40 -3.40
C VAL A 116 -11.48 0.07 -3.83
N GLU A 117 -12.27 -0.51 -2.95
CA GLU A 117 -13.11 -1.68 -3.19
C GLU A 117 -14.59 -1.25 -3.15
N GLY A 118 -15.37 -1.72 -4.13
CA GLY A 118 -16.76 -1.29 -4.34
C GLY A 118 -16.90 0.03 -5.12
N SER A 119 -18.15 0.44 -5.38
CA SER A 119 -18.45 1.70 -6.06
C SER A 119 -18.47 2.89 -5.10
N ILE A 120 -18.17 4.09 -5.62
CA ILE A 120 -18.25 5.35 -4.88
C ILE A 120 -19.52 6.09 -5.31
N PRO A 121 -20.52 6.30 -4.43
CA PRO A 121 -21.68 7.12 -4.77
C PRO A 121 -21.27 8.53 -5.18
N GLY A 122 -21.84 9.03 -6.29
CA GLY A 122 -21.56 10.37 -6.80
C GLY A 122 -22.15 11.49 -5.92
N ASP A 123 -21.92 12.75 -6.30
CA ASP A 123 -22.29 13.93 -5.48
C ASP A 123 -23.80 13.96 -5.10
N ILE A 124 -24.69 13.59 -6.03
CA ILE A 124 -26.15 13.57 -5.84
C ILE A 124 -26.59 12.48 -4.84
N ASP A 125 -25.80 11.42 -4.77
CA ASP A 125 -26.10 10.16 -4.09
C ASP A 125 -25.14 9.91 -2.91
N SER A 126 -24.43 10.95 -2.48
CA SER A 126 -23.35 10.87 -1.47
C SER A 126 -23.81 10.33 -0.11
N GLY A 127 -25.11 10.43 0.22
CA GLY A 127 -25.68 9.89 1.45
C GLY A 127 -25.92 8.37 1.47
N TYR A 128 -25.80 7.67 0.34
CA TYR A 128 -26.08 6.22 0.28
C TYR A 128 -24.93 5.35 0.82
N CYS A 129 -23.74 5.91 1.02
CA CYS A 129 -22.62 5.24 1.67
C CYS A 129 -21.88 6.24 2.56
N THR A 130 -21.95 6.02 3.87
CA THR A 130 -21.29 6.87 4.86
C THR A 130 -20.51 6.04 5.88
N ILE A 131 -19.29 6.45 6.19
CA ILE A 131 -18.41 5.85 7.20
C ILE A 131 -18.03 6.96 8.18
N GLY A 132 -18.19 6.74 9.49
CA GLY A 132 -17.91 7.78 10.49
C GLY A 132 -18.74 9.05 10.32
N GLY A 133 -19.93 8.95 9.73
CA GLY A 133 -20.77 10.12 9.39
C GLY A 133 -20.29 10.95 8.19
N ARG A 134 -19.26 10.50 7.47
CA ARG A 134 -18.72 11.15 6.27
C ARG A 134 -19.11 10.35 5.03
N SER A 135 -19.38 11.03 3.91
CA SER A 135 -19.67 10.34 2.65
C SER A 135 -18.43 9.59 2.14
N ALA A 136 -18.65 8.42 1.54
CA ALA A 136 -17.59 7.66 0.87
C ALA A 136 -16.85 8.51 -0.18
N LEU A 137 -17.58 9.38 -0.89
CA LEU A 137 -17.00 10.30 -1.86
C LEU A 137 -16.03 11.31 -1.25
N ASP A 138 -16.36 11.87 -0.09
CA ASP A 138 -15.47 12.81 0.60
C ASP A 138 -14.22 12.12 1.12
N ILE A 139 -14.36 10.91 1.69
CA ILE A 139 -13.24 10.09 2.14
C ILE A 139 -12.34 9.74 0.95
N ALA A 140 -12.91 9.23 -0.15
CA ALA A 140 -12.16 8.88 -1.36
C ALA A 140 -11.37 10.07 -1.92
N ARG A 141 -11.98 11.26 -1.96
CA ARG A 141 -11.33 12.49 -2.44
C ARG A 141 -10.18 12.92 -1.54
N GLU A 142 -10.35 12.82 -0.23
CA GLU A 142 -9.28 13.13 0.73
C GLU A 142 -8.11 12.16 0.56
N VAL A 143 -8.38 10.86 0.61
CA VAL A 143 -7.36 9.81 0.53
C VAL A 143 -6.67 9.82 -0.83
N TRP A 144 -7.39 10.06 -1.93
CA TRP A 144 -6.79 10.21 -3.27
C TRP A 144 -5.83 11.41 -3.36
N ARG A 145 -6.19 12.56 -2.78
CA ARG A 145 -5.31 13.72 -2.75
C ARG A 145 -4.09 13.48 -1.88
N GLY A 146 -4.26 12.76 -0.77
CA GLY A 146 -3.18 12.40 0.13
C GLY A 146 -2.18 11.43 -0.49
N SER A 147 -2.59 10.54 -1.40
CA SER A 147 -1.69 9.60 -2.09
C SER A 147 -0.84 10.25 -3.19
N GLY A 148 -1.00 11.56 -3.43
CA GLY A 148 -0.32 12.27 -4.51
C GLY A 148 -1.10 12.31 -5.83
N GLY A 149 -2.34 11.83 -5.84
CA GLY A 149 -3.26 11.99 -6.96
C GLY A 149 -3.58 13.45 -7.24
N ASP A 150 -3.52 13.86 -8.51
CA ASP A 150 -3.96 15.19 -8.92
C ASP A 150 -5.46 15.35 -8.60
N GLY A 151 -5.83 16.44 -7.93
CA GLY A 151 -7.20 16.77 -7.55
C GLY A 151 -8.15 17.06 -8.72
N ARG A 152 -7.72 16.83 -9.98
CA ARG A 152 -8.56 16.90 -11.17
C ARG A 152 -9.72 15.90 -11.08
N ARG A 153 -10.94 16.45 -11.03
CA ARG A 153 -12.25 15.79 -10.86
C ARG A 153 -12.56 14.63 -11.84
N GLY A 154 -11.73 14.38 -12.86
CA GLY A 154 -12.00 13.41 -13.92
C GLY A 154 -11.69 11.96 -13.54
N HIS A 155 -10.76 11.70 -12.62
CA HIS A 155 -10.28 10.33 -12.36
C HIS A 155 -11.22 9.53 -11.45
N LEU A 156 -11.89 10.19 -10.50
CA LEU A 156 -12.87 9.58 -9.59
C LEU A 156 -14.31 9.60 -10.12
N ARG A 157 -14.54 10.09 -11.35
CA ARG A 157 -15.87 10.13 -12.00
C ARG A 157 -16.16 8.89 -12.86
N ASN A 158 -15.15 8.06 -13.09
CA ASN A 158 -15.23 6.88 -13.95
C ASN A 158 -15.02 5.56 -13.18
N LEU A 159 -15.14 5.59 -11.84
CA LEU A 159 -15.20 4.43 -10.96
C LEU A 159 -16.63 4.30 -10.42
#